data_AF-G0LXV3-F1
#
_entry.id   AF-G0LXV3-F1
#
_cell.length_a   1.000
_cell.length_b   1.000
_cell.length_c   1.000
_cell.angle_alpha   90.00
_cell.angle_beta   90.00
_cell.angle_gamma   90.00
#
_symmetry.space_group_name_H-M   'P 1'
#
loop_
_entity.id
_entity.type
_entity.pdbx_description
1 polymer ?
#
loop_
_entity_poly.entity_id
_entity_poly.type
_entity_poly.pdbx_seq_one_letter_code
_entity_poly.pdbx_strand_id
1 'polypeptide(L)'
;YISRGDYPQKGVANSIEEKIERAEQNTVGRKPRFLLRVSEFISAMNGVNTKEDMQALWDMEMASMGDKAQATVISYITKYRNAIREAFGDQHPMLRIAAGTPQLYDEARKAKMAKIATKHGSLITFENYSEVMRRCRRYLLSSDPLTIGIGLIGTTGRRPFEVFTQAELKPAAYGKGISKWSVLFNGQAKTKQGEGTKFGVTYEIPVLEQSRIVLDAYHRLRDSSDGKLWLGMSVDDFSSDARLPLRDAMIAKFEDVWPKEEPPKPYGLRHLYAEIAYRNFAPSSVTKNS
;
A
#
# COMPACT_ATOMS: atom_id res chain seq x y z
N TYR A 1 24.74 -25.09 -14.56
CA TYR A 1 24.26 -25.11 -15.95
C TYR A 1 22.93 -24.39 -16.05
N ILE A 2 22.94 -23.15 -16.54
CA ILE A 2 21.72 -22.52 -17.05
C ILE A 2 21.49 -23.22 -18.39
N SER A 3 20.55 -24.17 -18.43
CA SER A 3 20.04 -24.66 -19.70
C SER A 3 19.67 -23.44 -20.54
N ARG A 4 20.05 -23.39 -21.82
CA ARG A 4 19.54 -22.40 -22.79
C ARG A 4 18.02 -22.61 -22.89
N GLY A 5 17.28 -22.16 -21.88
CA GLY A 5 15.83 -22.10 -21.91
C GLY A 5 15.43 -20.96 -22.82
N ASP A 6 14.28 -21.12 -23.46
CA ASP A 6 13.64 -20.10 -24.28
C ASP A 6 13.17 -18.92 -23.41
N TYR A 7 14.12 -18.13 -22.88
CA TYR A 7 13.85 -16.85 -22.24
C TYR A 7 14.30 -15.70 -23.16
N PRO A 8 13.52 -14.61 -23.25
CA PRO A 8 13.89 -13.43 -24.01
C PRO A 8 15.28 -12.92 -23.63
N GLN A 9 16.17 -12.79 -24.61
CA GLN A 9 17.51 -12.20 -24.43
C GLN A 9 17.51 -10.68 -24.59
N LYS A 10 16.38 -10.12 -25.04
CA LYS A 10 16.16 -8.69 -25.24
C LYS A 10 14.80 -8.32 -24.66
N GLY A 11 14.74 -7.19 -23.99
CA GLY A 11 13.55 -6.71 -23.31
C GLY A 11 13.68 -5.24 -22.89
N VAL A 12 12.55 -4.61 -22.64
CA VAL A 12 12.45 -3.24 -22.13
C VAL A 12 11.41 -3.22 -21.01
N ALA A 13 11.69 -2.50 -19.93
CA ALA A 13 10.73 -2.26 -18.86
C ALA A 13 9.96 -0.96 -19.14
N ASN A 14 8.91 -1.05 -19.96
CA ASN A 14 8.15 0.11 -20.45
C ASN A 14 7.65 1.01 -19.31
N SER A 15 7.22 0.44 -18.18
CA SER A 15 6.75 1.19 -17.03
C SER A 15 7.83 2.08 -16.38
N ILE A 16 9.10 1.75 -16.57
CA ILE A 16 10.25 2.56 -16.13
C ILE A 16 10.52 3.67 -17.16
N GLU A 17 10.55 3.34 -18.45
CA GLU A 17 10.78 4.31 -19.53
C GLU A 17 9.70 5.40 -19.54
N GLU A 18 8.41 5.03 -19.49
CA GLU A 18 7.29 5.97 -19.42
C GLU A 18 7.38 6.91 -18.20
N LYS A 19 7.98 6.46 -17.09
CA LYS A 19 8.19 7.31 -15.91
C LYS A 19 9.38 8.25 -16.09
N ILE A 20 10.42 7.83 -16.80
CA ILE A 20 11.57 8.67 -17.12
C ILE A 20 11.14 9.75 -18.11
N GLU A 21 10.47 9.39 -19.19
CA GLU A 21 9.96 10.33 -20.21
C GLU A 21 9.03 11.40 -19.59
N ARG A 22 8.07 10.99 -18.75
CA ARG A 22 7.23 11.95 -18.01
C ARG A 22 8.06 12.87 -17.12
N ALA A 23 9.13 12.37 -16.51
CA ALA A 23 9.98 13.17 -15.63
C ALA A 23 10.88 14.16 -16.36
N GLU A 24 11.14 13.97 -17.67
CA GLU A 24 11.87 14.94 -18.50
C GLU A 24 11.09 16.23 -18.71
N GLN A 25 9.77 16.12 -18.78
CA GLN A 25 8.85 17.24 -18.97
C GLN A 25 8.56 18.01 -17.67
N ASN A 26 9.04 17.51 -16.52
CA ASN A 26 8.80 18.16 -15.23
C ASN A 26 9.62 19.45 -15.10
N THR A 27 8.94 20.54 -14.75
CA THR A 27 9.55 21.86 -14.50
C THR A 27 10.26 21.95 -13.16
N VAL A 28 9.86 21.12 -12.18
CA VAL A 28 10.41 21.09 -10.82
C VAL A 28 10.50 19.65 -10.30
N GLY A 29 11.40 19.40 -9.34
CA GLY A 29 11.51 18.10 -8.65
C GLY A 29 12.89 17.45 -8.75
N ARG A 30 13.04 16.32 -8.06
CA ARG A 30 14.29 15.55 -8.06
C ARG A 30 14.44 14.82 -9.40
N LYS A 31 15.65 14.82 -9.96
CA LYS A 31 15.97 14.00 -11.14
C LYS A 31 15.77 12.51 -10.82
N PRO A 32 15.21 11.70 -11.74
CA PRO A 32 14.83 10.30 -11.50
C PRO A 32 16.03 9.34 -11.53
N ARG A 33 17.12 9.66 -10.81
CA ARG A 33 18.41 8.93 -10.86
C ARG A 33 18.28 7.43 -10.65
N PHE A 34 17.41 7.00 -9.73
CA PHE A 34 17.19 5.58 -9.49
C PHE A 34 16.50 4.88 -10.68
N LEU A 35 15.52 5.53 -11.32
CA LEU A 35 14.84 4.95 -12.48
C LEU A 35 15.79 4.87 -13.67
N LEU A 36 16.63 5.89 -13.88
CA LEU A 36 17.69 5.88 -14.90
C LEU A 36 18.64 4.69 -14.69
N ARG A 37 19.11 4.44 -13.45
CA ARG A 37 19.94 3.26 -13.17
C ARG A 37 19.24 1.93 -13.47
N VAL A 38 17.94 1.83 -13.17
CA VAL A 38 17.16 0.62 -13.50
C VAL A 38 17.06 0.45 -15.02
N SER A 39 16.81 1.52 -15.78
CA SER A 39 16.78 1.50 -17.24
C SER A 39 18.13 1.11 -17.84
N GLU A 40 19.22 1.71 -17.37
CA GLU A 40 20.60 1.38 -17.77
C GLU A 40 20.93 -0.09 -17.47
N PHE A 41 20.52 -0.58 -16.29
CA PHE A 41 20.71 -1.97 -15.90
C PHE A 41 19.95 -2.95 -16.82
N ILE A 42 18.67 -2.68 -17.12
CA ILE A 42 17.88 -3.52 -18.05
C ILE A 42 18.49 -3.48 -19.46
N SER A 43 18.95 -2.31 -19.90
CA SER A 43 19.64 -2.16 -21.18
C SER A 43 20.93 -2.97 -21.23
N ALA A 44 21.73 -2.94 -20.16
CA ALA A 44 22.99 -3.68 -20.06
C ALA A 44 22.78 -5.21 -19.99
N MET A 45 21.60 -5.68 -19.55
CA MET A 45 21.26 -7.10 -19.58
C MET A 45 20.97 -7.63 -20.98
N ASN A 46 20.63 -6.76 -21.94
CA ASN A 46 20.26 -7.20 -23.29
C ASN A 46 21.46 -7.88 -23.98
N GLY A 47 21.33 -9.18 -24.25
CA GLY A 47 22.38 -10.00 -24.86
C GLY A 47 23.36 -10.66 -23.87
N VAL A 48 23.18 -10.47 -22.56
CA VAL A 48 24.00 -11.13 -21.54
C VAL A 48 23.52 -12.57 -21.35
N ASN A 49 24.42 -13.53 -21.58
CA ASN A 49 24.09 -14.96 -21.61
C ASN A 49 24.90 -15.82 -20.62
N THR A 50 25.92 -15.26 -19.97
CA THR A 50 26.71 -15.97 -18.94
C THR A 50 26.22 -15.61 -17.54
N LYS A 51 26.41 -16.54 -16.59
CA LYS A 51 26.01 -16.30 -15.20
C LYS A 51 26.95 -15.29 -14.55
N GLU A 52 28.23 -15.34 -14.92
CA GLU A 52 29.32 -14.52 -14.41
C GLU A 52 29.08 -13.04 -14.74
N ASP A 53 28.69 -12.73 -15.98
CA ASP A 53 28.37 -11.36 -16.40
C ASP A 53 27.11 -10.83 -15.70
N MET A 54 26.06 -11.67 -15.58
CA MET A 54 24.86 -11.32 -14.82
C MET A 54 25.17 -11.02 -13.35
N GLN A 55 26.04 -11.81 -12.73
CA GLN A 55 26.49 -11.61 -11.35
C GLN A 55 27.27 -10.30 -11.22
N ALA A 56 28.22 -10.03 -12.12
CA ALA A 56 29.00 -8.80 -12.11
C ALA A 56 28.11 -7.55 -12.24
N LEU A 57 27.12 -7.58 -13.14
CA LEU A 57 26.13 -6.51 -13.27
C LEU A 57 25.36 -6.28 -11.96
N TRP A 58 24.93 -7.35 -11.29
CA TRP A 58 24.22 -7.23 -10.01
C TRP A 58 25.09 -6.70 -8.89
N ASP A 59 26.33 -7.16 -8.80
CA ASP A 59 27.27 -6.78 -7.75
C ASP A 59 27.59 -5.28 -7.83
N MET A 60 27.70 -4.73 -9.04
CA MET A 60 27.83 -3.28 -9.25
C MET A 60 26.61 -2.51 -8.75
N GLU A 61 25.39 -2.98 -9.04
CA GLU A 61 24.17 -2.33 -8.54
C GLU A 61 24.07 -2.42 -7.02
N MET A 62 24.40 -3.57 -6.43
CA MET A 62 24.42 -3.75 -4.97
C MET A 62 25.46 -2.83 -4.30
N ALA A 63 26.66 -2.71 -4.87
CA ALA A 63 27.69 -1.79 -4.38
C ALA A 63 27.22 -0.33 -4.42
N SER A 64 26.51 0.07 -5.48
CA SER A 64 25.97 1.43 -5.62
C SER A 64 24.94 1.81 -4.54
N MET A 65 24.34 0.79 -3.90
CA MET A 65 23.36 0.94 -2.82
C MET A 65 23.94 0.75 -1.42
N GLY A 66 25.27 0.57 -1.27
CA GLY A 66 25.92 0.23 0.00
C GLY A 66 25.78 1.29 1.12
N ASP A 67 25.52 2.55 0.76
CA ASP A 67 25.29 3.66 1.70
C ASP A 67 23.81 3.82 2.10
N LYS A 68 22.90 3.00 1.55
CA LYS A 68 21.46 3.13 1.78
C LYS A 68 21.02 2.30 2.98
N ALA A 69 19.99 2.78 3.67
CA ALA A 69 19.33 2.02 4.73
C ALA A 69 18.80 0.68 4.19
N GLN A 70 18.89 -0.38 4.99
CA GLN A 70 18.49 -1.75 4.60
C GLN A 70 17.08 -1.83 4.00
N ALA A 71 16.11 -1.13 4.59
CA ALA A 71 14.74 -1.10 4.07
C ALA A 71 14.64 -0.46 2.67
N THR A 72 15.49 0.53 2.38
CA THR A 72 15.60 1.15 1.05
C THR A 72 16.20 0.17 0.07
N VAL A 73 17.26 -0.54 0.44
CA VAL A 73 17.89 -1.58 -0.40
C VAL A 73 16.88 -2.67 -0.77
N ILE A 74 16.14 -3.21 0.21
CA ILE A 74 15.10 -4.23 -0.04
C ILE A 74 14.02 -3.71 -1.01
N SER A 75 13.60 -2.45 -0.85
CA SER A 75 12.64 -1.81 -1.74
C SER A 75 13.19 -1.67 -3.17
N TYR A 76 14.46 -1.26 -3.31
CA TYR A 76 15.12 -1.12 -4.61
C TYR A 76 15.31 -2.47 -5.30
N ILE A 77 15.75 -3.50 -4.58
CA ILE A 77 15.80 -4.89 -5.09
C ILE A 77 14.44 -5.32 -5.64
N THR A 78 13.35 -4.99 -4.92
CA THR A 78 12.00 -5.29 -5.41
C THR A 78 11.69 -4.59 -6.73
N LYS A 79 12.13 -3.34 -6.91
CA LYS A 79 11.96 -2.59 -8.17
C LYS A 79 12.76 -3.18 -9.32
N TYR A 80 14.04 -3.51 -9.12
CA TYR A 80 14.85 -4.20 -10.14
C TYR A 80 14.22 -5.53 -10.55
N ARG A 81 13.82 -6.35 -9.57
CA ARG A 81 13.17 -7.65 -9.85
C ARG A 81 11.88 -7.51 -10.63
N ASN A 82 11.08 -6.47 -10.37
CA ASN A 82 9.87 -6.21 -11.13
C ASN A 82 10.18 -5.75 -12.56
N ALA A 83 11.19 -4.88 -12.75
CA ALA A 83 11.65 -4.46 -14.07
C ALA A 83 12.20 -5.66 -14.88
N ILE A 84 12.95 -6.57 -14.25
CA ILE A 84 13.43 -7.80 -14.90
C ILE A 84 12.25 -8.68 -15.36
N ARG A 85 11.22 -8.86 -14.51
CA ARG A 85 10.02 -9.63 -14.90
C ARG A 85 9.27 -8.99 -16.04
N GLU A 86 9.13 -7.66 -16.02
CA GLU A 86 8.46 -6.92 -17.07
C GLU A 86 9.21 -7.05 -18.41
N ALA A 87 10.53 -6.88 -18.40
CA ALA A 87 11.35 -6.91 -19.60
C ALA A 87 11.57 -8.32 -20.17
N PHE A 88 11.78 -9.33 -19.30
CA PHE A 88 12.28 -10.65 -19.72
C PHE A 88 11.43 -11.83 -19.24
N GLY A 89 10.36 -11.59 -18.47
CA GLY A 89 9.48 -12.63 -17.93
C GLY A 89 9.98 -13.30 -16.64
N ASP A 90 9.12 -14.13 -16.05
CA ASP A 90 9.34 -14.75 -14.73
C ASP A 90 10.40 -15.85 -14.69
N GLN A 91 10.82 -16.36 -15.84
CA GLN A 91 11.80 -17.45 -15.94
C GLN A 91 13.24 -16.98 -16.14
N HIS A 92 13.48 -15.67 -16.26
CA HIS A 92 14.81 -15.14 -16.55
C HIS A 92 15.82 -15.48 -15.42
N PRO A 93 17.01 -16.05 -15.71
CA PRO A 93 17.99 -16.49 -14.70
C PRO A 93 18.44 -15.39 -13.74
N MET A 94 18.48 -14.15 -14.21
CA MET A 94 18.78 -12.97 -13.38
C MET A 94 17.87 -12.88 -12.14
N LEU A 95 16.64 -13.39 -12.15
CA LEU A 95 15.77 -13.39 -10.97
C LEU A 95 16.29 -14.27 -9.82
N ARG A 96 17.24 -15.18 -10.08
CA ARG A 96 17.92 -15.97 -9.05
C ARG A 96 19.18 -15.27 -8.51
N ILE A 97 19.70 -14.30 -9.27
CA ILE A 97 20.91 -13.53 -8.95
C ILE A 97 20.52 -12.21 -8.26
N ALA A 98 19.57 -11.48 -8.84
CA ALA A 98 19.05 -10.19 -8.38
C ALA A 98 18.19 -10.34 -7.12
N ALA A 99 18.84 -10.65 -6.01
CA ALA A 99 18.27 -10.79 -4.69
C ALA A 99 19.21 -10.20 -3.63
N GLY A 100 18.64 -9.83 -2.48
CA GLY A 100 19.44 -9.49 -1.31
C GLY A 100 20.04 -10.76 -0.68
N THR A 101 21.05 -10.58 0.15
CA THR A 101 21.59 -11.69 0.95
C THR A 101 20.54 -12.19 1.94
N PRO A 102 20.54 -13.48 2.33
CA PRO A 102 19.64 -13.99 3.38
C PRO A 102 19.72 -13.17 4.67
N GLN A 103 20.93 -12.75 5.06
CA GLN A 103 21.20 -11.95 6.24
C GLN A 103 20.45 -10.60 6.21
N LEU A 104 20.41 -9.93 5.05
CA LEU A 104 19.67 -8.67 4.89
C LEU A 104 18.19 -8.82 5.25
N TYR A 105 17.56 -9.92 4.84
CA TYR A 105 16.15 -10.17 5.10
C TYR A 105 15.89 -10.62 6.55
N ASP A 106 16.80 -11.39 7.14
CA ASP A 106 16.69 -11.85 8.52
C ASP A 106 16.86 -10.69 9.51
N GLU A 107 17.80 -9.79 9.26
CA GLU A 107 17.98 -8.57 10.06
C GLU A 107 16.77 -7.65 9.96
N ALA A 108 16.23 -7.45 8.76
CA ALA A 108 15.01 -6.67 8.56
C ALA A 108 13.80 -7.29 9.30
N ARG A 109 13.70 -8.63 9.32
CA ARG A 109 12.68 -9.35 10.09
C ARG A 109 12.86 -9.17 11.60
N LYS A 110 14.09 -9.34 12.10
CA LYS A 110 14.44 -9.16 13.51
C LYS A 110 14.11 -7.74 13.97
N ALA A 111 14.51 -6.72 13.21
CA ALA A 111 14.19 -5.32 13.50
C ALA A 111 12.69 -5.03 13.48
N LYS A 112 11.94 -5.64 12.55
CA LYS A 112 10.47 -5.54 12.51
C LYS A 112 9.83 -6.17 13.76
N MET A 113 10.24 -7.38 14.14
CA MET A 113 9.68 -8.08 15.30
C MET A 113 9.99 -7.35 16.61
N ALA A 114 11.22 -6.84 16.77
CA ALA A 114 11.59 -6.02 17.92
C ALA A 114 10.69 -4.79 18.07
N LYS A 115 10.44 -4.05 16.97
CA LYS A 115 9.52 -2.90 16.98
C LYS A 115 8.09 -3.29 17.38
N ILE A 116 7.60 -4.45 16.94
CA ILE A 116 6.28 -4.96 17.33
C ILE A 116 6.26 -5.31 18.82
N ALA A 117 7.26 -6.02 19.32
CA ALA A 117 7.38 -6.38 20.72
C ALA A 117 7.41 -5.15 21.63
N THR A 118 8.20 -4.12 21.28
CA THR A 118 8.20 -2.84 22.01
C THR A 118 6.82 -2.19 22.03
N LYS A 119 6.10 -2.17 20.91
CA LYS A 119 4.74 -1.62 20.85
C LYS A 119 3.74 -2.42 21.69
N HIS A 120 3.85 -3.74 21.72
CA HIS A 120 2.99 -4.59 22.55
C HIS A 120 3.27 -4.40 24.05
N GLY A 121 4.53 -4.14 24.42
CA GLY A 121 4.93 -3.85 25.81
C GLY A 121 4.55 -2.45 26.30
N SER A 122 4.24 -1.52 25.39
CA SER A 122 3.88 -0.14 25.71
C SER A 122 2.82 0.37 24.73
N LEU A 123 1.59 -0.05 24.96
CA LEU A 123 0.44 0.41 24.16
C LEU A 123 0.19 1.90 24.43
N ILE A 124 -0.12 2.63 23.36
CA ILE A 124 -0.53 4.04 23.46
C ILE A 124 -1.99 4.09 23.87
N THR A 125 -2.29 4.80 24.96
CA THR A 125 -3.66 5.07 25.39
C THR A 125 -4.27 6.11 24.45
N PHE A 126 -5.27 5.70 23.65
CA PHE A 126 -5.96 6.61 22.75
C PHE A 126 -7.11 7.31 23.48
N GLU A 127 -6.82 8.30 24.33
CA GLU A 127 -7.81 8.95 25.21
C GLU A 127 -8.99 9.57 24.44
N ASN A 128 -8.70 10.34 23.40
CA ASN A 128 -9.69 11.10 22.63
C ASN A 128 -10.25 10.32 21.42
N TYR A 129 -10.27 8.98 21.48
CA TYR A 129 -10.73 8.17 20.34
C TYR A 129 -12.18 8.46 19.94
N SER A 130 -13.04 8.76 20.91
CA SER A 130 -14.45 9.11 20.67
C SER A 130 -14.58 10.36 19.82
N GLU A 131 -13.76 11.38 20.09
CA GLU A 131 -13.71 12.64 19.34
C GLU A 131 -13.16 12.42 17.92
N VAL A 132 -12.09 11.63 17.77
CA VAL A 132 -11.57 11.23 16.45
C VAL A 132 -12.66 10.54 15.63
N MET A 133 -13.39 9.60 16.24
CA MET A 133 -14.49 8.92 15.55
C MET A 133 -15.66 9.85 15.23
N ARG A 134 -16.00 10.78 16.13
CA ARG A 134 -17.02 11.80 15.86
C ARG A 134 -16.64 12.67 14.65
N ARG A 135 -15.38 13.06 14.54
CA ARG A 135 -14.85 13.78 13.35
C ARG A 135 -14.97 12.91 12.09
N CYS A 136 -14.53 11.65 12.13
CA CYS A 136 -14.65 10.74 10.98
C CYS A 136 -16.09 10.59 10.49
N ARG A 137 -17.07 10.47 11.39
CA ARG A 137 -18.50 10.41 11.04
C ARG A 137 -18.99 11.70 10.39
N ARG A 138 -18.58 12.87 10.91
CA ARG A 138 -18.89 14.16 10.28
C ARG A 138 -18.25 14.30 8.91
N TYR A 139 -17.03 13.80 8.72
CA TYR A 139 -16.31 13.86 7.45
C TYR A 139 -16.99 13.05 6.34
N LEU A 140 -17.73 12.00 6.68
CA LEU A 140 -18.59 11.30 5.72
C LEU A 140 -19.60 12.26 5.07
N LEU A 141 -20.04 13.32 5.76
CA LEU A 141 -21.04 14.28 5.26
C LEU A 141 -20.41 15.46 4.49
N SER A 142 -19.08 15.52 4.37
CA SER A 142 -18.39 16.59 3.64
C SER A 142 -18.72 16.57 2.15
N SER A 143 -18.54 17.70 1.47
CA SER A 143 -18.54 17.80 0.00
C SER A 143 -17.15 17.59 -0.60
N ASP A 144 -16.09 17.75 0.19
CA ASP A 144 -14.70 17.53 -0.24
C ASP A 144 -14.38 16.02 -0.31
N PRO A 145 -14.05 15.48 -1.50
CA PRO A 145 -13.76 14.06 -1.70
C PRO A 145 -12.62 13.53 -0.81
N LEU A 146 -11.59 14.34 -0.57
CA LEU A 146 -10.46 13.93 0.28
C LEU A 146 -10.92 13.74 1.74
N THR A 147 -11.71 14.69 2.25
CA THR A 147 -12.32 14.60 3.58
C THR A 147 -13.28 13.41 3.70
N ILE A 148 -14.12 13.15 2.69
CA ILE A 148 -14.98 11.96 2.65
C ILE A 148 -14.12 10.69 2.78
N GLY A 149 -13.05 10.58 1.99
CA GLY A 149 -12.13 9.45 2.03
C GLY A 149 -11.50 9.24 3.42
N ILE A 150 -11.13 10.31 4.13
CA ILE A 150 -10.66 10.22 5.53
C ILE A 150 -11.74 9.65 6.45
N GLY A 151 -12.99 10.12 6.32
CA GLY A 151 -14.13 9.57 7.05
C GLY A 151 -14.35 8.08 6.77
N LEU A 152 -14.24 7.66 5.51
CA LEU A 152 -14.36 6.26 5.09
C LEU A 152 -13.22 5.40 5.64
N ILE A 153 -11.96 5.88 5.66
CA ILE A 153 -10.84 5.17 6.26
C ILE A 153 -11.13 4.90 7.76
N GLY A 154 -11.57 5.92 8.51
CA GLY A 154 -11.87 5.78 9.94
C GLY A 154 -13.04 4.85 10.23
N THR A 155 -14.09 4.86 9.40
CA THR A 155 -15.32 4.11 9.68
C THR A 155 -15.35 2.70 9.09
N THR A 156 -14.51 2.39 8.10
CA THR A 156 -14.44 1.06 7.46
C THR A 156 -13.11 0.33 7.71
N GLY A 157 -12.12 1.05 8.24
CA GLY A 157 -10.76 0.56 8.46
C GLY A 157 -10.02 0.20 7.17
N ARG A 158 -10.54 0.51 5.99
CA ARG A 158 -9.89 0.20 4.72
C ARG A 158 -8.64 1.05 4.53
N ARG A 159 -7.67 0.54 3.77
CA ARG A 159 -6.43 1.28 3.47
C ARG A 159 -6.76 2.49 2.60
N PRO A 160 -5.99 3.59 2.67
CA PRO A 160 -6.22 4.74 1.79
C PRO A 160 -6.31 4.36 0.32
N PHE A 161 -5.32 3.60 -0.17
CA PHE A 161 -5.34 3.12 -1.56
C PHE A 161 -6.63 2.36 -1.90
N GLU A 162 -7.10 1.47 -1.02
CA GLU A 162 -8.37 0.76 -1.24
C GLU A 162 -9.53 1.75 -1.33
N VAL A 163 -9.70 2.63 -0.35
CA VAL A 163 -10.81 3.60 -0.30
C VAL A 163 -10.85 4.47 -1.55
N PHE A 164 -9.71 5.03 -1.96
CA PHE A 164 -9.69 5.98 -3.06
C PHE A 164 -9.75 5.30 -4.43
N THR A 165 -9.09 4.15 -4.63
CA THR A 165 -8.83 3.65 -6.00
C THR A 165 -9.60 2.40 -6.40
N GLN A 166 -10.02 1.53 -5.48
CA GLN A 166 -10.48 0.18 -5.87
C GLN A 166 -11.50 -0.49 -4.94
N ALA A 167 -11.83 0.10 -3.79
CA ALA A 167 -12.83 -0.45 -2.88
C ALA A 167 -14.17 -0.52 -3.60
N GLU A 168 -14.89 -1.62 -3.43
CA GLU A 168 -16.30 -1.76 -3.75
C GLU A 168 -17.05 -2.00 -2.44
N LEU A 169 -18.01 -1.13 -2.11
CA LEU A 169 -18.85 -1.28 -0.93
C LEU A 169 -20.29 -1.56 -1.34
N LYS A 170 -20.89 -2.61 -0.76
CA LYS A 170 -22.28 -3.01 -1.00
C LYS A 170 -23.02 -3.25 0.30
N PRO A 171 -24.36 -3.12 0.34
CA PRO A 171 -25.15 -3.51 1.50
C PRO A 171 -24.90 -4.97 1.91
N ALA A 172 -24.71 -5.21 3.21
CA ALA A 172 -24.69 -6.57 3.76
C ALA A 172 -26.11 -6.99 4.15
N ALA A 173 -26.48 -8.24 3.86
CA ALA A 173 -27.78 -8.79 4.26
C ALA A 173 -27.79 -9.13 5.77
N TYR A 174 -28.92 -8.93 6.42
CA TYR A 174 -29.16 -9.37 7.81
C TYR A 174 -30.56 -9.95 7.92
N GLY A 175 -30.66 -11.28 7.88
CA GLY A 175 -31.94 -11.96 7.73
C GLY A 175 -32.63 -11.54 6.43
N LYS A 176 -33.83 -10.94 6.54
CA LYS A 176 -34.58 -10.39 5.40
C LYS A 176 -34.27 -8.92 5.10
N GLY A 177 -33.45 -8.27 5.94
CA GLY A 177 -33.14 -6.84 5.84
C GLY A 177 -31.69 -6.57 5.45
N ILE A 178 -31.29 -5.30 5.59
CA ILE A 178 -29.91 -4.84 5.41
C ILE A 178 -29.29 -4.62 6.80
N SER A 179 -28.05 -5.08 6.98
CA SER A 179 -27.31 -4.84 8.20
C SER A 179 -27.07 -3.35 8.42
N LYS A 180 -27.33 -2.88 9.64
CA LYS A 180 -27.07 -1.49 10.05
C LYS A 180 -25.60 -1.20 10.31
N TRP A 181 -24.83 -2.22 10.69
CA TRP A 181 -23.47 -2.07 11.24
C TRP A 181 -22.41 -2.84 10.47
N SER A 182 -22.74 -3.34 9.28
CA SER A 182 -21.78 -3.97 8.38
C SER A 182 -22.09 -3.69 6.92
N VAL A 183 -21.06 -3.82 6.09
CA VAL A 183 -21.12 -3.73 4.63
C VAL A 183 -20.29 -4.85 4.02
N LEU A 184 -20.58 -5.20 2.77
CA LEU A 184 -19.73 -6.06 1.97
C LEU A 184 -18.62 -5.22 1.35
N PHE A 185 -17.38 -5.74 1.38
CA PHE A 185 -16.21 -5.11 0.79
C PHE A 185 -15.51 -6.05 -0.19
N ASN A 186 -15.15 -5.51 -1.36
CA ASN A 186 -14.19 -6.10 -2.31
C ASN A 186 -13.08 -5.09 -2.64
N GLY A 187 -11.98 -5.55 -3.25
CA GLY A 187 -10.83 -4.73 -3.62
C GLY A 187 -9.71 -4.75 -2.58
N GLN A 188 -9.48 -5.88 -1.90
CA GLN A 188 -8.39 -6.02 -0.94
C GLN A 188 -7.02 -5.84 -1.61
N ALA A 189 -6.23 -4.86 -1.16
CA ALA A 189 -4.87 -4.64 -1.64
C ALA A 189 -3.84 -5.58 -0.96
N LYS A 190 -2.66 -5.70 -1.57
CA LYS A 190 -1.48 -6.43 -1.05
C LYS A 190 -1.71 -7.93 -0.79
N THR A 191 -2.57 -8.58 -1.56
CA THR A 191 -2.83 -10.03 -1.47
C THR A 191 -1.89 -10.87 -2.33
N LYS A 192 -1.27 -10.27 -3.37
CA LYS A 192 -0.45 -10.97 -4.38
C LYS A 192 -1.15 -12.17 -5.02
N GLN A 193 -2.49 -12.18 -5.04
CA GLN A 193 -3.30 -13.29 -5.57
C GLN A 193 -3.00 -14.66 -4.92
N GLY A 194 -2.46 -14.67 -3.70
CA GLY A 194 -2.13 -15.92 -3.01
C GLY A 194 -3.39 -16.73 -2.68
N GLU A 195 -3.24 -18.06 -2.68
CA GLU A 195 -4.28 -18.97 -2.18
C GLU A 195 -4.64 -18.63 -0.73
N GLY A 196 -5.93 -18.70 -0.39
CA GLY A 196 -6.44 -18.33 0.94
C GLY A 196 -6.46 -16.82 1.22
N THR A 197 -5.99 -15.97 0.31
CA THR A 197 -6.09 -14.51 0.45
C THR A 197 -7.45 -14.00 0.00
N LYS A 198 -7.76 -12.73 0.33
CA LYS A 198 -9.02 -12.07 -0.09
C LYS A 198 -8.90 -11.40 -1.47
N PHE A 199 -8.10 -11.93 -2.39
CA PHE A 199 -7.98 -11.39 -3.74
C PHE A 199 -9.27 -11.67 -4.54
N GLY A 200 -9.95 -10.60 -5.00
CA GLY A 200 -11.23 -10.71 -5.72
C GLY A 200 -12.40 -11.24 -4.89
N VAL A 201 -12.20 -11.50 -3.59
CA VAL A 201 -13.21 -12.04 -2.69
C VAL A 201 -13.97 -10.89 -2.04
N THR A 202 -15.29 -10.91 -2.18
CA THR A 202 -16.18 -10.05 -1.39
C THR A 202 -16.39 -10.65 -0.01
N TYR A 203 -16.21 -9.86 1.04
CA TYR A 203 -16.44 -10.30 2.42
C TYR A 203 -17.05 -9.19 3.27
N GLU A 204 -17.78 -9.58 4.31
CA GLU A 204 -18.43 -8.64 5.23
C GLU A 204 -17.41 -8.01 6.19
N ILE A 205 -17.55 -6.71 6.42
CA ILE A 205 -16.78 -5.95 7.41
C ILE A 205 -17.72 -5.14 8.31
N PRO A 206 -17.41 -5.00 9.61
CA PRO A 206 -18.15 -4.08 10.46
C PRO A 206 -17.84 -2.63 10.08
N VAL A 207 -18.78 -1.73 10.33
CA VAL A 207 -18.60 -0.29 10.14
C VAL A 207 -18.89 0.46 11.43
N LEU A 208 -18.14 1.54 11.68
CA LEU A 208 -18.26 2.36 12.89
C LEU A 208 -19.27 3.52 12.75
N GLU A 209 -20.10 3.47 11.72
CA GLU A 209 -21.25 4.34 11.47
C GLU A 209 -22.33 3.54 10.74
N GLN A 210 -23.58 4.01 10.71
CA GLN A 210 -24.68 3.36 10.00
C GLN A 210 -24.29 3.07 8.54
N SER A 211 -24.48 1.83 8.12
CA SER A 211 -24.11 1.33 6.78
C SER A 211 -24.65 2.21 5.65
N ARG A 212 -25.87 2.73 5.78
CA ARG A 212 -26.46 3.68 4.84
C ARG A 212 -25.61 4.95 4.66
N ILE A 213 -25.17 5.58 5.75
CA ILE A 213 -24.36 6.81 5.70
C ILE A 213 -23.00 6.52 5.06
N VAL A 214 -22.40 5.37 5.38
CA VAL A 214 -21.13 4.93 4.78
C VAL A 214 -21.27 4.74 3.28
N LEU A 215 -22.33 4.04 2.84
CA LEU A 215 -22.60 3.79 1.42
C LEU A 215 -22.91 5.09 0.66
N ASP A 216 -23.74 5.98 1.22
CA ASP A 216 -24.07 7.28 0.62
C ASP A 216 -22.82 8.17 0.48
N ALA A 217 -21.92 8.16 1.46
CA ALA A 217 -20.64 8.86 1.39
C ALA A 217 -19.70 8.25 0.34
N TYR A 218 -19.65 6.91 0.27
CA TYR A 218 -18.86 6.21 -0.73
C TYR A 218 -19.34 6.49 -2.17
N HIS A 219 -20.65 6.53 -2.40
CA HIS A 219 -21.21 6.92 -3.70
C HIS A 219 -20.84 8.36 -4.06
N ARG A 220 -21.01 9.32 -3.13
CA ARG A 220 -20.58 10.71 -3.37
C ARG A 220 -19.09 10.84 -3.67
N LEU A 221 -18.24 10.07 -2.99
CA LEU A 221 -16.82 9.99 -3.32
C LEU A 221 -16.64 9.53 -4.77
N ARG A 222 -17.25 8.41 -5.16
CA ARG A 222 -17.10 7.84 -6.52
C ARG A 222 -17.68 8.71 -7.63
N ASP A 223 -18.75 9.47 -7.35
CA ASP A 223 -19.41 10.30 -8.36
C ASP A 223 -18.73 11.67 -8.56
N SER A 224 -17.88 12.09 -7.62
CA SER A 224 -17.09 13.32 -7.71
C SER A 224 -16.06 13.29 -8.85
N SER A 225 -15.59 14.48 -9.26
CA SER A 225 -14.51 14.61 -10.27
C SER A 225 -13.25 13.87 -9.84
N ASP A 226 -12.82 14.09 -8.60
CA ASP A 226 -11.58 13.55 -8.06
C ASP A 226 -11.71 12.03 -7.85
N GLY A 227 -12.89 11.57 -7.40
CA GLY A 227 -13.14 10.14 -7.26
C GLY A 227 -13.11 9.37 -8.57
N LYS A 228 -13.60 9.97 -9.67
CA LYS A 228 -13.48 9.39 -11.01
C LYS A 228 -12.04 9.34 -11.48
N LEU A 229 -11.25 10.36 -11.17
CA LEU A 229 -9.82 10.41 -11.45
C LEU A 229 -9.05 9.35 -10.65
N TRP A 230 -9.36 9.18 -9.36
CA TRP A 230 -8.67 8.23 -8.49
C TRP A 230 -9.03 6.76 -8.75
N LEU A 231 -10.23 6.49 -9.27
CA LEU A 231 -10.69 5.13 -9.53
C LEU A 231 -9.78 4.44 -10.56
N GLY A 232 -9.22 3.29 -10.19
CA GLY A 232 -8.32 2.52 -11.05
C GLY A 232 -6.87 3.02 -11.10
N MET A 233 -6.51 4.09 -10.37
CA MET A 233 -5.13 4.57 -10.32
C MET A 233 -4.16 3.49 -9.83
N SER A 234 -2.97 3.48 -10.42
CA SER A 234 -1.86 2.69 -9.91
C SER A 234 -1.42 3.20 -8.53
N VAL A 235 -0.70 2.37 -7.77
CA VAL A 235 -0.17 2.77 -6.45
C VAL A 235 0.80 3.95 -6.56
N ASP A 236 1.53 4.06 -7.67
CA ASP A 236 2.51 5.12 -7.90
C ASP A 236 1.84 6.44 -8.28
N ASP A 237 0.80 6.40 -9.13
CA ASP A 237 0.04 7.60 -9.50
C ASP A 237 -0.74 8.13 -8.29
N PHE A 238 -1.44 7.25 -7.55
CA PHE A 238 -2.12 7.64 -6.31
C PHE A 238 -1.14 8.19 -5.26
N SER A 239 0.07 7.62 -5.17
CA SER A 239 1.09 8.12 -4.23
C SER A 239 1.64 9.48 -4.63
N SER A 240 1.65 9.82 -5.92
CA SER A 240 2.14 11.10 -6.42
C SER A 240 1.07 12.18 -6.33
N ASP A 241 -0.18 11.82 -6.61
CA ASP A 241 -1.34 12.72 -6.61
C ASP A 241 -1.84 13.04 -5.19
N ALA A 242 -2.18 12.00 -4.41
CA ALA A 242 -3.00 12.17 -3.22
C ALA A 242 -2.24 12.02 -1.89
N ARG A 243 -1.02 11.46 -1.88
CA ARG A 243 -0.35 11.08 -0.61
C ARG A 243 0.02 12.26 0.28
N LEU A 244 0.63 13.32 -0.28
CA LEU A 244 1.03 14.49 0.49
C LEU A 244 -0.20 15.30 0.93
N PRO A 245 -1.17 15.62 0.04
CA PRO A 245 -2.42 16.24 0.45
C PRO A 245 -3.14 15.46 1.56
N LEU A 246 -3.23 14.13 1.44
CA LEU A 246 -3.85 13.28 2.46
C LEU A 246 -3.09 13.33 3.79
N ARG A 247 -1.76 13.33 3.77
CA ARG A 247 -0.94 13.43 4.99
C ARG A 247 -1.20 14.76 5.70
N ASP A 248 -1.16 15.86 4.98
CA ASP A 248 -1.28 17.19 5.58
C ASP A 248 -2.71 17.44 6.07
N ALA A 249 -3.72 16.97 5.33
CA ALA A 249 -5.10 16.94 5.78
C ALA A 249 -5.29 16.09 7.05
N MET A 250 -4.64 14.93 7.17
CA MET A 250 -4.69 14.11 8.38
C MET A 250 -4.10 14.83 9.59
N ILE A 251 -3.00 15.57 9.43
CA ILE A 251 -2.39 16.36 10.49
C ILE A 251 -3.35 17.46 10.92
N ALA A 252 -3.74 18.33 9.98
CA ALA A 252 -4.61 19.46 10.27
C ALA A 252 -5.95 19.07 10.92
N LYS A 253 -6.49 17.88 10.59
CA LYS A 253 -7.79 17.42 11.09
C LYS A 253 -7.76 16.76 12.46
N PHE A 254 -6.60 16.32 12.94
CA PHE A 254 -6.51 15.47 14.13
C PHE A 254 -5.38 15.80 15.10
N GLU A 255 -4.44 16.70 14.76
CA GLU A 255 -3.28 17.03 15.61
C GLU A 255 -3.65 17.38 17.06
N ASP A 256 -4.77 18.08 17.27
CA ASP A 256 -5.26 18.51 18.57
C ASP A 256 -5.89 17.39 19.42
N VAL A 257 -6.25 16.26 18.81
CA VAL A 257 -6.96 15.14 19.47
C VAL A 257 -6.22 13.79 19.34
N TRP A 258 -5.12 13.74 18.61
CA TRP A 258 -4.32 12.54 18.45
C TRP A 258 -3.40 12.33 19.68
N PRO A 259 -3.07 11.08 20.06
CA PRO A 259 -2.10 10.83 21.12
C PRO A 259 -0.75 11.52 20.85
N LYS A 260 -0.15 12.12 21.88
CA LYS A 260 1.08 12.93 21.74
C LYS A 260 2.31 12.09 21.40
N GLU A 261 2.25 10.78 21.64
CA GLU A 261 3.33 9.81 21.41
C GLU A 261 3.61 9.58 19.92
N GLU A 262 2.65 9.86 19.04
CA GLU A 262 2.86 9.75 17.59
C GLU A 262 2.05 10.78 16.80
N PRO A 263 2.50 11.21 15.61
CA PRO A 263 1.70 12.12 14.81
C PRO A 263 0.54 11.38 14.12
N PRO A 264 -0.58 12.07 13.85
CA PRO A 264 -1.71 11.52 13.10
C PRO A 264 -1.27 11.05 11.71
N LYS A 265 -1.66 9.82 11.36
CA LYS A 265 -1.37 9.19 10.07
C LYS A 265 -2.61 8.47 9.54
N PRO A 266 -2.81 8.41 8.21
CA PRO A 266 -3.96 7.70 7.63
C PRO A 266 -4.09 6.25 8.14
N TYR A 267 -2.97 5.55 8.31
CA TYR A 267 -2.98 4.16 8.79
C TYR A 267 -3.27 4.02 10.29
N GLY A 268 -3.11 5.10 11.07
CA GLY A 268 -3.51 5.13 12.48
C GLY A 268 -5.02 4.97 12.65
N LEU A 269 -5.82 5.53 11.74
CA LEU A 269 -7.27 5.33 11.72
C LEU A 269 -7.65 3.86 11.50
N ARG A 270 -6.89 3.13 10.68
CA ARG A 270 -7.09 1.68 10.49
C ARG A 270 -6.78 0.89 11.77
N HIS A 271 -5.74 1.27 12.52
CA HIS A 271 -5.44 0.64 13.81
C HIS A 271 -6.55 0.91 14.82
N LEU A 272 -6.98 2.17 14.93
CA LEU A 272 -8.07 2.56 15.82
C LEU A 272 -9.39 1.87 15.46
N TYR A 273 -9.70 1.77 14.17
CA TYR A 273 -10.85 1.02 13.69
C TYR A 273 -10.83 -0.43 14.20
N ALA A 274 -9.70 -1.12 14.10
CA ALA A 274 -9.60 -2.52 14.52
C ALA A 274 -9.84 -2.67 16.03
N GLU A 275 -9.27 -1.75 16.83
CA GLU A 275 -9.46 -1.70 18.28
C GLU A 275 -10.93 -1.51 18.67
N ILE A 276 -11.60 -0.52 18.07
CA ILE A 276 -13.00 -0.21 18.35
C ILE A 276 -13.92 -1.31 17.82
N ALA A 277 -13.67 -1.81 16.61
CA ALA A 277 -14.48 -2.87 16.03
C ALA A 277 -14.40 -4.16 16.84
N TYR A 278 -13.20 -4.54 17.30
CA TYR A 278 -13.03 -5.67 18.21
C TYR A 278 -13.83 -5.46 19.50
N ARG A 279 -13.67 -4.29 20.15
CA ARG A 279 -14.37 -3.99 21.41
C ARG A 279 -15.90 -4.07 21.28
N ASN A 280 -16.48 -3.69 20.15
CA ASN A 280 -17.94 -3.57 19.99
C ASN A 280 -18.60 -4.76 19.29
N PHE A 281 -17.89 -5.47 18.42
CA PHE A 281 -18.48 -6.47 17.52
C PHE A 281 -17.80 -7.84 17.57
N ALA A 282 -16.66 -7.99 18.26
CA ALA A 282 -16.04 -9.31 18.37
C ALA A 282 -16.98 -10.27 19.12
N PRO A 283 -17.27 -11.46 18.55
CA PRO A 283 -17.92 -12.53 19.29
C PRO A 283 -17.09 -12.89 20.52
N SER A 284 -17.76 -13.38 21.58
CA SER A 284 -17.08 -13.83 22.81
C SER A 284 -16.04 -14.93 22.59
N SER A 285 -16.13 -15.65 21.46
CA SER A 285 -15.18 -16.70 21.05
C SER A 285 -13.88 -16.17 20.42
N VAL A 286 -13.79 -14.89 20.10
CA VAL A 286 -12.61 -14.29 19.45
C VAL A 286 -11.76 -13.54 20.49
N THR A 287 -10.49 -13.90 20.60
CA THR A 287 -9.53 -13.21 21.46
C THR A 287 -8.63 -12.26 20.68
N LYS A 288 -8.26 -11.14 21.31
CA LYS A 288 -7.49 -10.05 20.71
C LYS A 288 -6.05 -10.44 20.31
N ASN A 289 -5.54 -11.54 20.85
CA ASN A 289 -4.13 -11.93 20.76
C ASN A 289 -3.85 -13.03 19.72
N SER A 290 -4.66 -13.12 18.65
CA SER A 290 -4.43 -14.04 17.53
C SER A 290 -3.49 -13.43 16.50
#